data_AF-A0A2Z6RQQ3-F1
#
_entry.id   AF-A0A2Z6RQQ3-F1
#
_cell.length_a   1.000
_cell.length_b   1.000
_cell.length_c   1.000
_cell.angle_alpha   90.00
_cell.angle_beta   90.00
_cell.angle_gamma   90.00
#
_symmetry.space_group_name_H-M   'P 1'
#
loop_
_entity.id
_entity.type
_entity.pdbx_description
1 polymer ?
#
loop_
_entity_poly.entity_id
_entity_poly.type
_entity_poly.pdbx_seq_one_letter_code
_entity_poly.pdbx_strand_id
1 'polypeptide(L)'
;MTRSLPTFSFSNEPKSNDELKLEIISYIESHNTGWTNEFIQSGKKFIRDLAVAFWYIDKCGFKTFNDRFTIPADFLQFVNRYDLMKNKKSYPKFIYDELNHHHQNLNAYLKMSWMDHSCFSFLKSSLAKFTVDLINYTTYLVNKVEQTKKNYESITLILNEEDAGKLKIIAPVILRNPVVIKKYKDLIDVIEVATYWEEINVDQFYSENIFNKSRYLQKLEEVFSFKVEIYTYHHGNVINTTFVWKIDPNVEESTLFEKNYEI
;
A
#
# COMPACT_ATOMS: atom_id res chain seq x y z
N MET A 1 -6.76 -40.55 9.86
CA MET A 1 -5.42 -40.45 9.26
C MET A 1 -4.56 -39.56 10.12
N THR A 2 -3.38 -40.01 10.52
CA THR A 2 -2.40 -39.21 11.27
C THR A 2 -1.87 -38.08 10.38
N ARG A 3 -1.82 -36.86 10.93
CA ARG A 3 -1.26 -35.68 10.29
C ARG A 3 0.02 -35.26 10.99
N SER A 4 0.96 -34.71 10.23
CA SER A 4 2.26 -34.26 10.73
C SER A 4 2.68 -32.97 10.03
N LEU A 5 3.61 -32.25 10.67
CA LEU A 5 4.22 -31.07 10.10
C LEU A 5 5.50 -31.45 9.34
N PRO A 6 5.81 -30.80 8.21
CA PRO A 6 7.04 -31.07 7.49
C PRO A 6 8.28 -30.67 8.31
N THR A 7 9.29 -31.54 8.31
CA THR A 7 10.57 -31.23 8.95
C THR A 7 11.50 -30.49 7.99
N PHE A 8 12.15 -29.43 8.49
CA PHE A 8 13.19 -28.69 7.79
C PHE A 8 14.54 -28.88 8.51
N SER A 9 15.60 -28.99 7.73
CA SER A 9 16.98 -29.04 8.23
C SER A 9 17.63 -27.70 7.90
N PHE A 10 18.14 -27.02 8.91
CA PHE A 10 18.78 -25.72 8.79
C PHE A 10 20.25 -25.81 9.20
N SER A 11 21.08 -24.89 8.71
CA SER A 11 22.44 -24.71 9.22
C SER A 11 22.40 -24.19 10.66
N ASN A 12 23.49 -24.40 11.41
CA ASN A 12 23.63 -23.93 12.80
C ASN A 12 23.42 -22.40 12.94
N GLU A 13 23.63 -21.64 11.86
CA GLU A 13 23.21 -20.25 11.72
C GLU A 13 22.07 -20.17 10.69
N PRO A 14 20.81 -20.11 11.11
CA PRO A 14 19.67 -19.98 10.19
C PRO A 14 19.68 -18.59 9.55
N LYS A 15 19.43 -18.53 8.24
CA LYS A 15 19.20 -17.24 7.56
C LYS A 15 17.80 -16.76 7.92
N SER A 16 17.51 -15.46 7.77
CA SER A 16 16.17 -14.91 8.07
C SER A 16 15.02 -15.58 7.28
N ASN A 17 15.29 -16.18 6.12
CA ASN A 17 14.31 -16.99 5.39
C ASN A 17 14.03 -18.36 6.06
N ASP A 18 15.01 -18.92 6.77
CA ASP A 18 14.83 -20.17 7.52
C ASP A 18 13.99 -19.95 8.78
N GLU A 19 14.20 -18.82 9.48
CA GLU A 19 13.34 -18.37 10.58
C GLU A 19 11.88 -18.22 10.12
N LEU A 20 11.67 -17.60 8.96
CA LEU A 20 10.33 -17.40 8.40
C LEU A 20 9.59 -18.73 8.13
N LYS A 21 10.29 -19.76 7.65
CA LYS A 21 9.69 -21.10 7.45
C LYS A 21 9.28 -21.71 8.79
N LEU A 22 10.11 -21.56 9.83
CA LEU A 22 9.79 -22.06 11.17
C LEU A 22 8.55 -21.38 11.75
N GLU A 23 8.40 -20.08 11.55
CA GLU A 23 7.23 -19.36 12.03
C GLU A 23 5.96 -19.74 11.27
N ILE A 24 6.04 -19.96 9.96
CA ILE A 24 4.93 -20.50 9.18
C ILE A 24 4.54 -21.88 9.71
N ILE A 25 5.51 -22.73 10.06
CA ILE A 25 5.24 -24.04 10.70
C ILE A 25 4.54 -23.83 12.04
N SER A 26 5.05 -22.97 12.92
CA SER A 26 4.46 -22.69 14.23
C SER A 26 3.04 -22.12 14.10
N TYR A 27 2.78 -21.31 13.07
CA TYR A 27 1.45 -20.79 12.78
C TYR A 27 0.47 -21.89 12.34
N ILE A 28 0.94 -22.86 11.54
CA ILE A 28 0.11 -24.01 11.15
C ILE A 28 -0.10 -24.95 12.35
N GLU A 29 0.93 -25.13 13.18
CA GLU A 29 0.86 -25.92 14.42
C GLU A 29 -0.13 -25.35 15.42
N SER A 30 -0.18 -24.02 15.60
CA SER A 30 -1.12 -23.37 16.52
C SER A 30 -2.58 -23.56 16.15
N HIS A 31 -2.87 -23.94 14.90
CA HIS A 31 -4.19 -24.32 14.41
C HIS A 31 -4.46 -25.84 14.49
N ASN A 32 -3.60 -26.59 15.19
CA ASN A 32 -3.68 -28.04 15.39
C ASN A 32 -3.85 -28.83 14.09
N THR A 33 -3.16 -28.40 13.03
CA THR A 33 -3.29 -28.96 11.68
C THR A 33 -1.95 -29.41 11.12
N GLY A 34 -1.99 -30.00 9.92
CA GLY A 34 -0.82 -30.53 9.24
C GLY A 34 -1.22 -31.37 8.03
N TRP A 35 -0.25 -32.04 7.43
CA TRP A 35 -0.48 -32.86 6.24
C TRP A 35 -0.50 -34.33 6.59
N THR A 36 -1.26 -35.11 5.83
CA THR A 36 -1.12 -36.56 5.85
C THR A 36 0.21 -36.96 5.18
N ASN A 37 0.67 -38.18 5.41
CA ASN A 37 1.92 -38.68 4.82
C ASN A 37 1.96 -38.56 3.29
N GLU A 38 0.82 -38.68 2.61
CA GLU A 38 0.70 -38.51 1.16
C GLU A 38 1.05 -37.08 0.71
N PHE A 39 0.65 -36.06 1.49
CA PHE A 39 0.81 -34.65 1.12
C PHE A 39 1.96 -33.95 1.84
N ILE A 40 2.75 -34.64 2.67
CA ILE A 40 3.78 -34.01 3.50
C ILE A 40 4.85 -33.29 2.67
N GLN A 41 5.22 -33.83 1.50
CA GLN A 41 6.17 -33.17 0.59
C GLN A 41 5.55 -31.97 -0.11
N SER A 42 4.25 -32.03 -0.42
CA SER A 42 3.51 -30.89 -0.96
C SER A 42 3.44 -29.76 0.07
N GLY A 43 3.12 -30.08 1.34
CA GLY A 43 3.15 -29.13 2.45
C GLY A 43 4.53 -28.50 2.66
N LYS A 44 5.60 -29.30 2.57
CA LYS A 44 6.98 -28.78 2.64
C LYS A 44 7.29 -27.77 1.54
N LYS A 45 6.84 -28.05 0.31
CA LYS A 45 7.02 -27.15 -0.83
C LYS A 45 6.20 -25.88 -0.67
N PHE A 46 4.94 -26.02 -0.24
CA PHE A 46 4.05 -24.90 0.06
C PHE A 46 4.68 -23.91 1.06
N ILE A 47 5.18 -24.40 2.20
CA ILE A 47 5.81 -23.55 3.22
C ILE A 47 7.02 -22.79 2.65
N ARG A 48 7.83 -23.46 1.80
CA ARG A 48 8.98 -22.84 1.14
C ARG A 48 8.53 -21.73 0.19
N ASP A 49 7.57 -22.01 -0.67
CA ASP A 49 7.10 -21.06 -1.68
C ASP A 49 6.42 -19.86 -1.03
N LEU A 50 5.67 -20.07 0.06
CA LEU A 50 5.04 -19.02 0.84
C LEU A 50 6.08 -18.14 1.54
N ALA A 51 7.08 -18.73 2.19
CA ALA A 51 8.18 -17.99 2.82
C ALA A 51 8.94 -17.13 1.80
N VAL A 52 9.22 -17.68 0.62
CA VAL A 52 9.89 -16.94 -0.46
C VAL A 52 9.04 -15.77 -0.95
N ALA A 53 7.73 -15.94 -1.10
CA ALA A 53 6.83 -14.87 -1.52
C ALA A 53 6.77 -13.73 -0.48
N PHE A 54 6.61 -14.04 0.81
CA PHE A 54 6.66 -13.02 1.86
C PHE A 54 8.00 -12.30 1.91
N TRP A 55 9.11 -13.05 1.82
CA TRP A 55 10.44 -12.46 1.77
C TRP A 55 10.63 -11.52 0.59
N TYR A 56 10.07 -11.86 -0.58
CA TYR A 56 10.11 -11.01 -1.76
C TYR A 56 9.33 -9.70 -1.55
N ILE A 57 8.09 -9.79 -1.07
CA ILE A 57 7.25 -8.61 -0.76
C ILE A 57 7.97 -7.68 0.22
N ASP A 58 8.54 -8.25 1.27
CA ASP A 58 9.23 -7.51 2.30
C ASP A 58 10.53 -6.87 1.80
N LYS A 59 11.33 -7.62 1.04
CA LYS A 59 12.54 -7.13 0.38
C LYS A 59 12.26 -6.01 -0.61
N CYS A 60 11.10 -5.97 -1.27
CA CYS A 60 10.71 -4.90 -2.19
C CYS A 60 9.99 -3.73 -1.51
N GLY A 61 9.81 -3.80 -0.18
CA GLY A 61 9.11 -2.81 0.61
C GLY A 61 7.63 -3.13 0.73
N PHE A 62 7.27 -3.96 1.71
CA PHE A 62 5.91 -4.46 1.89
C PHE A 62 4.87 -3.33 2.04
N LYS A 63 5.25 -2.17 2.60
CA LYS A 63 4.35 -1.00 2.73
C LYS A 63 3.86 -0.53 1.36
N THR A 64 4.73 -0.45 0.36
CA THR A 64 4.37 -0.04 -1.00
C THR A 64 3.33 -0.96 -1.62
N PHE A 65 3.45 -2.26 -1.37
CA PHE A 65 2.44 -3.24 -1.77
C PHE A 65 1.15 -3.05 -0.97
N ASN A 66 1.26 -2.99 0.35
CA ASN A 66 0.15 -2.93 1.30
C ASN A 66 -0.69 -1.65 1.23
N ASP A 67 -0.10 -0.54 0.81
CA ASP A 67 -0.78 0.74 0.57
C ASP A 67 -1.76 0.65 -0.61
N ARG A 68 -1.57 -0.30 -1.53
CA ARG A 68 -2.43 -0.50 -2.71
C ARG A 68 -3.28 -1.75 -2.64
N PHE A 69 -2.70 -2.86 -2.16
CA PHE A 69 -3.39 -4.13 -1.99
C PHE A 69 -3.04 -4.72 -0.63
N THR A 70 -4.05 -4.89 0.22
CA THR A 70 -3.87 -5.18 1.64
C THR A 70 -3.46 -6.63 1.87
N ILE A 71 -2.26 -6.83 2.42
CA ILE A 71 -1.82 -8.13 2.92
C ILE A 71 -2.83 -8.61 3.98
N PRO A 72 -3.34 -9.85 3.89
CA PRO A 72 -4.25 -10.40 4.89
C PRO A 72 -3.69 -10.26 6.31
N ALA A 73 -4.55 -9.95 7.27
CA ALA A 73 -4.14 -9.72 8.66
C ALA A 73 -3.33 -10.88 9.24
N ASP A 74 -3.74 -12.11 8.96
CA ASP A 74 -3.06 -13.35 9.38
C ASP A 74 -1.62 -13.45 8.87
N PHE A 75 -1.29 -12.75 7.78
CA PHE A 75 0.00 -12.77 7.12
C PHE A 75 0.89 -11.58 7.47
N LEU A 76 0.36 -10.55 8.13
CA LEU A 76 1.15 -9.37 8.51
C LEU A 76 2.32 -9.72 9.45
N GLN A 77 2.18 -10.78 10.25
CA GLN A 77 3.25 -11.29 11.12
C GLN A 77 4.48 -11.84 10.36
N PHE A 78 4.34 -12.13 9.07
CA PHE A 78 5.39 -12.73 8.24
C PHE A 78 6.16 -11.72 7.39
N VAL A 79 5.80 -10.43 7.46
CA VAL A 79 6.45 -9.33 6.73
C VAL A 79 7.07 -8.31 7.69
N ASN A 80 7.72 -7.27 7.17
CA ASN A 80 8.44 -6.24 7.93
C ASN A 80 9.68 -6.76 8.71
N ARG A 81 10.43 -7.67 8.10
CA ARG A 81 11.63 -8.33 8.62
C ARG A 81 12.90 -7.88 7.90
N TYR A 82 12.77 -7.37 6.68
CA TYR A 82 13.87 -6.91 5.86
C TYR A 82 14.44 -5.59 6.39
N ASP A 83 15.54 -5.70 7.13
CA ASP A 83 16.25 -4.57 7.69
C ASP A 83 17.11 -3.85 6.63
N LEU A 84 16.66 -2.66 6.21
CA LEU A 84 17.40 -1.78 5.31
C LEU A 84 18.72 -1.28 5.92
N MET A 85 18.75 -1.03 7.23
CA MET A 85 19.90 -0.44 7.92
C MET A 85 21.07 -1.41 7.94
N LYS A 86 20.79 -2.71 8.12
CA LYS A 86 21.81 -3.77 8.01
C LYS A 86 22.33 -3.95 6.59
N ASN A 87 21.49 -3.71 5.58
CA ASN A 87 21.82 -4.04 4.18
C ASN A 87 22.34 -2.87 3.33
N LYS A 88 22.36 -1.62 3.85
CA LYS A 88 22.84 -0.39 3.16
C LYS A 88 22.35 -0.26 1.71
N LYS A 89 21.13 -0.72 1.42
CA LYS A 89 20.53 -0.70 0.09
C LYS A 89 19.14 -0.11 0.18
N SER A 90 18.72 0.61 -0.86
CA SER A 90 17.31 0.93 -1.04
C SER A 90 16.50 -0.34 -1.30
N TYR A 91 15.20 -0.30 -1.04
CA TYR A 91 14.31 -1.38 -1.46
C TYR A 91 14.43 -1.57 -2.99
N PRO A 92 14.76 -2.78 -3.48
CA PRO A 92 14.60 -3.10 -4.90
C PRO A 92 13.14 -2.89 -5.33
N LYS A 93 12.96 -2.49 -6.58
CA LYS A 93 11.62 -2.37 -7.17
C LYS A 93 10.98 -3.75 -7.35
N PHE A 94 9.66 -3.78 -7.30
CA PHE A 94 8.89 -4.94 -7.71
C PHE A 94 9.08 -5.24 -9.21
N ILE A 95 9.10 -6.52 -9.54
CA ILE A 95 9.26 -7.06 -10.88
C ILE A 95 8.02 -7.88 -11.20
N TYR A 96 7.40 -7.60 -12.35
CA TYR A 96 6.20 -8.27 -12.83
C TYR A 96 6.36 -9.81 -12.85
N ASP A 97 7.44 -10.31 -13.46
CA ASP A 97 7.64 -11.76 -13.63
C ASP A 97 7.78 -12.49 -12.30
N GLU A 98 8.44 -11.89 -11.31
CA GLU A 98 8.62 -12.46 -9.97
C GLU A 98 7.29 -12.52 -9.20
N LEU A 99 6.50 -11.44 -9.24
CA LEU A 99 5.18 -11.42 -8.61
C LEU A 99 4.23 -12.43 -9.27
N ASN A 100 4.23 -12.50 -10.60
CA ASN A 100 3.43 -13.47 -11.34
C ASN A 100 3.87 -14.90 -11.03
N HIS A 101 5.17 -15.16 -10.91
CA HIS A 101 5.71 -16.46 -10.50
C HIS A 101 5.22 -16.86 -9.10
N HIS A 102 5.28 -15.95 -8.13
CA HIS A 102 4.75 -16.20 -6.78
C HIS A 102 3.23 -16.43 -6.79
N HIS A 103 2.48 -15.63 -7.54
CA HIS A 103 1.05 -15.82 -7.73
C HIS A 103 0.74 -17.22 -8.27
N GLN A 104 1.37 -17.63 -9.37
CA GLN A 104 1.12 -18.93 -10.02
C GLN A 104 1.42 -20.10 -9.09
N ASN A 105 2.57 -20.06 -8.39
CA ASN A 105 2.95 -21.11 -7.45
C ASN A 105 1.94 -21.22 -6.30
N LEU A 106 1.59 -20.10 -5.67
CA LEU A 106 0.67 -20.08 -4.53
C LEU A 106 -0.76 -20.46 -4.92
N ASN A 107 -1.22 -19.98 -6.08
CA ASN A 107 -2.54 -20.30 -6.62
C ASN A 107 -2.69 -21.79 -6.98
N ALA A 108 -1.59 -22.47 -7.33
CA ALA A 108 -1.62 -23.92 -7.56
C ALA A 108 -1.98 -24.71 -6.29
N TYR A 109 -1.54 -24.26 -5.11
CA TYR A 109 -1.86 -24.92 -3.84
C TYR A 109 -3.33 -24.76 -3.44
N LEU A 110 -3.99 -23.67 -3.84
CA LEU A 110 -5.43 -23.46 -3.61
C LEU A 110 -6.29 -24.52 -4.31
N LYS A 111 -5.77 -25.16 -5.35
CA LYS A 111 -6.44 -26.22 -6.14
C LYS A 111 -6.08 -27.63 -5.68
N MET A 112 -5.19 -27.77 -4.69
CA MET A 112 -4.79 -29.09 -4.20
C MET A 112 -5.83 -29.65 -3.24
N SER A 113 -6.11 -30.95 -3.36
CA SER A 113 -7.13 -31.65 -2.56
C SER A 113 -6.93 -31.53 -1.05
N TRP A 114 -5.69 -31.41 -0.58
CA TRP A 114 -5.41 -31.22 0.85
C TRP A 114 -5.80 -29.82 1.35
N MET A 115 -5.76 -28.79 0.51
CA MET A 115 -6.16 -27.41 0.87
C MET A 115 -7.68 -27.29 1.01
N ASP A 116 -8.43 -28.13 0.30
CA ASP A 116 -9.90 -28.20 0.41
C ASP A 116 -10.38 -28.83 1.73
N HIS A 117 -9.49 -29.48 2.48
CA HIS A 117 -9.83 -30.07 3.76
C HIS A 117 -10.12 -28.96 4.80
N SER A 118 -11.18 -29.14 5.60
CA SER A 118 -11.67 -28.14 6.57
C SER A 118 -10.64 -27.68 7.59
N CYS A 119 -9.62 -28.50 7.89
CA CYS A 119 -8.52 -28.14 8.78
C CYS A 119 -7.56 -27.08 8.23
N PHE A 120 -7.71 -26.66 6.96
CA PHE A 120 -6.96 -25.55 6.36
C PHE A 120 -7.84 -24.33 6.07
N SER A 121 -9.08 -24.28 6.56
CA SER A 121 -10.00 -23.16 6.34
C SER A 121 -9.43 -21.81 6.84
N PHE A 122 -8.71 -21.82 7.97
CA PHE A 122 -8.02 -20.66 8.53
C PHE A 122 -6.96 -20.06 7.59
N LEU A 123 -6.37 -20.88 6.73
CA LEU A 123 -5.29 -20.49 5.83
C LEU A 123 -5.83 -20.16 4.43
N LYS A 124 -6.85 -20.89 3.98
CA LYS A 124 -7.32 -20.86 2.59
C LYS A 124 -7.83 -19.49 2.17
N SER A 125 -8.61 -18.81 3.00
CA SER A 125 -9.15 -17.48 2.71
C SER A 125 -8.04 -16.43 2.57
N SER A 126 -7.11 -16.41 3.53
CA SER A 126 -5.98 -15.49 3.53
C SER A 126 -5.02 -15.77 2.38
N LEU A 127 -4.74 -17.04 2.07
CA LEU A 127 -3.96 -17.40 0.89
C LEU A 127 -4.64 -16.97 -0.41
N ALA A 128 -5.95 -17.21 -0.56
CA ALA A 128 -6.70 -16.79 -1.73
C ALA A 128 -6.64 -15.28 -1.94
N LYS A 129 -6.91 -14.49 -0.90
CA LYS A 129 -6.79 -13.03 -0.95
C LYS A 129 -5.37 -12.60 -1.34
N PHE A 130 -4.35 -13.14 -0.67
CA PHE A 130 -2.98 -12.79 -0.97
C PHE A 130 -2.59 -13.09 -2.43
N THR A 131 -3.03 -14.24 -2.98
CA THR A 131 -2.76 -14.56 -4.39
C THR A 131 -3.45 -13.61 -5.36
N VAL A 132 -4.67 -13.16 -5.06
CA VAL A 132 -5.40 -12.16 -5.86
C VAL A 132 -4.67 -10.81 -5.81
N ASP A 133 -4.22 -10.40 -4.63
CA ASP A 133 -3.50 -9.15 -4.46
C ASP A 133 -2.14 -9.14 -5.18
N LEU A 134 -1.44 -10.28 -5.20
CA LEU A 134 -0.21 -10.44 -5.99
C LEU A 134 -0.46 -10.20 -7.49
N ILE A 135 -1.50 -10.79 -8.07
CA ILE A 135 -1.79 -10.62 -9.50
C ILE A 135 -2.35 -9.22 -9.80
N ASN A 136 -3.14 -8.64 -8.91
CA ASN A 136 -3.64 -7.28 -9.08
C ASN A 136 -2.50 -6.26 -9.08
N TYR A 137 -1.54 -6.39 -8.15
CA TYR A 137 -0.37 -5.53 -8.14
C TYR A 137 0.52 -5.76 -9.37
N THR A 138 0.59 -6.99 -9.86
CA THR A 138 1.27 -7.33 -11.12
C THR A 138 0.64 -6.59 -12.30
N THR A 139 -0.69 -6.62 -12.44
CA THR A 139 -1.42 -5.86 -13.47
C THR A 139 -1.23 -4.36 -13.32
N TYR A 140 -1.27 -3.84 -12.09
CA TYR A 140 -0.98 -2.44 -11.80
C TYR A 140 0.40 -2.01 -12.32
N LEU A 141 1.44 -2.82 -12.12
CA LEU A 141 2.78 -2.52 -12.62
C LEU A 141 2.84 -2.48 -14.16
N VAL A 142 2.16 -3.41 -14.85
CA VAL A 142 2.09 -3.41 -16.32
C VAL A 142 1.40 -2.13 -16.81
N ASN A 143 0.24 -1.82 -16.24
CA ASN A 143 -0.51 -0.62 -16.59
C ASN A 143 0.33 0.64 -16.36
N LYS A 144 1.11 0.70 -15.28
CA LYS A 144 2.04 1.81 -15.03
C LYS A 144 3.14 1.93 -16.07
N VAL A 145 3.71 0.82 -16.52
CA VAL A 145 4.74 0.83 -17.57
C VAL A 145 4.13 1.29 -18.90
N GLU A 146 2.94 0.79 -19.26
CA GLU A 146 2.24 1.21 -20.48
C GLU A 146 1.83 2.68 -20.44
N GLN A 147 1.29 3.16 -19.32
CA GLN A 147 0.97 4.58 -19.11
C GLN A 147 2.23 5.44 -19.24
N THR A 148 3.33 5.02 -18.62
CA THR A 148 4.61 5.74 -18.72
C THR A 148 5.07 5.83 -20.17
N LYS A 149 4.99 4.73 -20.93
CA LYS A 149 5.35 4.69 -22.34
C LYS A 149 4.45 5.60 -23.19
N LYS A 150 3.14 5.53 -23.01
CA LYS A 150 2.17 6.41 -23.69
C LYS A 150 2.42 7.89 -23.38
N ASN A 151 2.80 8.20 -22.15
CA ASN A 151 3.14 9.57 -21.74
C ASN A 151 4.46 10.07 -22.35
N TYR A 152 5.44 9.19 -22.60
CA TYR A 152 6.64 9.56 -23.35
C TYR A 152 6.38 9.78 -24.84
N GLU A 153 5.41 9.07 -25.41
CA GLU A 153 5.09 9.10 -26.84
C GLU A 153 4.05 10.18 -27.21
N SER A 154 3.39 10.79 -26.23
CA SER A 154 2.33 11.79 -26.45
C SER A 154 2.79 13.23 -26.17
N ILE A 155 2.32 14.16 -27.01
CA ILE A 155 2.49 15.62 -26.80
C ILE A 155 1.52 16.13 -25.72
N THR A 156 0.46 15.38 -25.41
CA THR A 156 -0.53 15.66 -24.36
C THR A 156 -0.69 14.43 -23.46
N LEU A 157 -0.43 14.59 -22.16
CA LEU A 157 -0.42 13.50 -21.18
C LEU A 157 -1.83 12.88 -21.03
N ILE A 158 -1.94 11.56 -21.15
CA ILE A 158 -3.19 10.82 -20.90
C ILE A 158 -3.22 10.47 -19.40
N LEU A 159 -4.17 11.07 -18.67
CA LEU A 159 -4.20 11.09 -17.21
C LEU A 159 -5.01 9.92 -16.63
N ASN A 160 -4.53 9.36 -15.51
CA ASN A 160 -5.29 8.46 -14.64
C ASN A 160 -5.30 9.09 -13.23
N GLU A 161 -6.40 9.74 -12.86
CA GLU A 161 -6.49 10.60 -11.66
C GLU A 161 -6.34 9.81 -10.35
N GLU A 162 -6.74 8.53 -10.35
CA GLU A 162 -6.66 7.62 -9.19
C GLU A 162 -5.23 7.43 -8.65
N ASP A 163 -4.21 7.60 -9.48
CA ASP A 163 -2.82 7.33 -9.11
C ASP A 163 -1.99 8.58 -8.79
N ALA A 164 -2.46 9.74 -9.21
CA ALA A 164 -1.71 10.99 -9.17
C ALA A 164 -2.25 11.95 -8.10
N GLY A 165 -3.51 11.80 -7.70
CA GLY A 165 -4.14 12.59 -6.66
C GLY A 165 -4.12 11.93 -5.28
N LYS A 166 -3.82 12.71 -4.24
CA LYS A 166 -4.11 12.37 -2.85
C LYS A 166 -5.14 13.36 -2.32
N LEU A 167 -6.28 12.85 -1.86
CA LEU A 167 -7.32 13.62 -1.22
C LEU A 167 -7.24 13.44 0.29
N LYS A 168 -7.40 14.53 1.05
CA LYS A 168 -7.41 14.50 2.51
C LYS A 168 -8.40 15.51 3.07
N ILE A 169 -9.29 15.04 3.92
CA ILE A 169 -10.21 15.88 4.67
C ILE A 169 -9.55 16.31 5.97
N ILE A 170 -9.61 17.61 6.27
CA ILE A 170 -9.07 18.21 7.50
C ILE A 170 -10.23 18.73 8.35
N ALA A 171 -10.30 18.20 9.56
CA ALA A 171 -11.25 18.67 10.56
C ALA A 171 -10.88 20.07 11.08
N PRO A 172 -11.87 20.86 11.55
CA PRO A 172 -11.61 22.16 12.17
C PRO A 172 -10.59 22.07 13.33
N VAL A 173 -9.53 22.87 13.27
CA VAL A 173 -8.52 22.94 14.32
C VAL A 173 -8.88 24.03 15.32
N ILE A 174 -9.21 23.63 16.55
CA ILE A 174 -9.62 24.54 17.63
C ILE A 174 -8.42 25.33 18.17
N LEU A 175 -7.32 24.64 18.46
CA LEU A 175 -6.10 25.24 19.02
C LEU A 175 -5.04 25.38 17.92
N ARG A 176 -4.88 26.61 17.43
CA ARG A 176 -3.99 26.92 16.31
C ARG A 176 -2.79 27.75 16.78
N ASN A 177 -1.61 27.42 16.26
CA ASN A 177 -0.39 28.14 16.59
C ASN A 177 -0.36 29.50 15.86
N PRO A 178 -0.29 30.66 16.57
CA PRO A 178 -0.32 31.98 15.95
C PRO A 178 0.82 32.23 14.96
N VAL A 179 2.00 31.66 15.20
CA VAL A 179 3.16 31.77 14.29
C VAL A 179 2.89 31.06 12.97
N VAL A 180 2.22 29.91 13.04
CA VAL A 180 1.85 29.13 11.84
C VAL A 180 0.73 29.85 11.10
N ILE A 181 -0.32 30.33 11.78
CA ILE A 181 -1.42 31.09 11.15
C ILE A 181 -0.88 32.29 10.36
N LYS A 182 0.05 33.06 10.95
CA LYS A 182 0.64 34.23 10.28
C LYS A 182 1.32 33.90 8.95
N LYS A 183 1.89 32.70 8.81
CA LYS A 183 2.52 32.23 7.57
C LYS A 183 1.51 32.02 6.43
N TYR A 184 0.28 31.61 6.75
CA TYR A 184 -0.75 31.28 5.74
C TYR A 184 -1.89 32.30 5.69
N LYS A 185 -1.69 33.49 6.27
CA LYS A 185 -2.76 34.48 6.42
C LYS A 185 -3.49 34.74 5.11
N ASP A 186 -2.76 35.02 4.04
CA ASP A 186 -3.36 35.36 2.74
C ASP A 186 -4.20 34.21 2.16
N LEU A 187 -3.75 32.96 2.31
CA LEU A 187 -4.50 31.77 1.90
C LEU A 187 -5.76 31.58 2.73
N ILE A 188 -5.65 31.74 4.06
CA ILE A 188 -6.78 31.60 4.98
C ILE A 188 -7.84 32.66 4.68
N ASP A 189 -7.43 33.92 4.50
CA ASP A 189 -8.34 35.04 4.21
C ASP A 189 -9.13 34.77 2.92
N VAL A 190 -8.50 34.18 1.88
CA VAL A 190 -9.18 33.80 0.62
C VAL A 190 -10.17 32.65 0.83
N ILE A 191 -9.80 31.59 1.55
CA ILE A 191 -10.69 30.44 1.76
C ILE A 191 -11.86 30.80 2.70
N GLU A 192 -11.64 31.69 3.67
CA GLU A 192 -12.69 32.14 4.59
C GLU A 192 -13.84 32.81 3.85
N VAL A 193 -13.53 33.65 2.85
CA VAL A 193 -14.55 34.33 2.04
C VAL A 193 -15.09 33.50 0.87
N ALA A 194 -14.36 32.47 0.44
CA ALA A 194 -14.77 31.60 -0.65
C ALA A 194 -16.07 30.85 -0.35
N THR A 195 -16.80 30.48 -1.39
CA THR A 195 -17.98 29.64 -1.27
C THR A 195 -17.59 28.19 -0.96
N TYR A 196 -18.54 27.38 -0.46
CA TYR A 196 -18.28 25.96 -0.27
C TYR A 196 -17.98 25.30 -1.63
N TRP A 197 -17.00 24.39 -1.65
CA TRP A 197 -16.54 23.67 -2.85
C TRP A 197 -15.80 24.53 -3.88
N GLU A 198 -15.46 25.78 -3.55
CA GLU A 198 -14.66 26.64 -4.43
C GLU A 198 -13.18 26.29 -4.32
N GLU A 199 -12.63 25.75 -5.41
CA GLU A 199 -11.23 25.29 -5.49
C GLU A 199 -10.24 26.46 -5.46
N ILE A 200 -9.32 26.43 -4.50
CA ILE A 200 -8.25 27.42 -4.38
C ILE A 200 -6.92 26.73 -4.59
N ASN A 201 -6.16 27.21 -5.58
CA ASN A 201 -4.82 26.70 -5.87
C ASN A 201 -3.80 27.29 -4.87
N VAL A 202 -3.29 26.43 -3.98
CA VAL A 202 -2.30 26.80 -2.95
C VAL A 202 -0.98 27.26 -3.58
N ASP A 203 -0.71 26.85 -4.82
CA ASP A 203 0.52 27.18 -5.53
C ASP A 203 0.71 28.68 -5.78
N GLN A 204 -0.36 29.45 -5.70
CA GLN A 204 -0.35 30.91 -5.86
C GLN A 204 0.19 31.66 -4.62
N PHE A 205 0.34 30.97 -3.47
CA PHE A 205 0.63 31.59 -2.18
C PHE A 205 2.06 31.37 -1.68
N TYR A 206 2.95 30.77 -2.49
CA TYR A 206 4.36 30.63 -2.19
C TYR A 206 5.24 31.01 -3.39
N SER A 207 6.48 31.44 -3.15
CA SER A 207 7.39 31.87 -4.23
C SER A 207 7.99 30.70 -5.02
N GLU A 208 8.26 30.90 -6.31
CA GLU A 208 8.57 29.91 -7.38
C GLU A 208 9.65 28.83 -7.11
N ASN A 209 10.32 28.82 -5.95
CA ASN A 209 11.30 27.79 -5.62
C ASN A 209 10.62 26.52 -5.06
N ILE A 210 10.91 25.36 -5.66
CA ILE A 210 10.40 24.04 -5.23
C ILE A 210 10.75 23.71 -3.76
N PHE A 211 11.91 24.14 -3.26
CA PHE A 211 12.27 23.98 -1.84
C PHE A 211 11.36 24.82 -0.92
N ASN A 212 10.82 25.93 -1.43
CA ASN A 212 9.84 26.72 -0.70
C ASN A 212 8.48 26.04 -0.66
N LYS A 213 8.07 25.28 -1.69
CA LYS A 213 6.78 24.56 -1.70
C LYS A 213 6.67 23.53 -0.58
N SER A 214 7.61 22.59 -0.48
CA SER A 214 7.57 21.54 0.56
C SER A 214 7.55 22.15 1.98
N ARG A 215 8.41 23.16 2.21
CA ARG A 215 8.45 23.91 3.47
C ARG A 215 7.19 24.75 3.68
N TYR A 216 6.56 25.23 2.60
CA TYR A 216 5.32 25.97 2.66
C TYR A 216 4.16 25.05 3.01
N LEU A 217 4.05 23.84 2.47
CA LEU A 217 2.96 22.91 2.80
C LEU A 217 3.08 22.28 4.20
N GLN A 218 4.27 22.31 4.82
CA GLN A 218 4.46 21.83 6.20
C GLN A 218 3.57 22.59 7.19
N LYS A 219 2.69 21.84 7.87
CA LYS A 219 1.71 22.34 8.85
C LYS A 219 0.53 23.10 8.25
N LEU A 220 0.30 23.00 6.94
CA LEU A 220 -0.87 23.61 6.31
C LEU A 220 -2.17 23.11 6.97
N GLU A 221 -2.23 21.83 7.30
CA GLU A 221 -3.38 21.19 7.93
C GLU A 221 -3.71 21.72 9.34
N GLU A 222 -2.79 22.44 9.99
CA GLU A 222 -2.95 22.93 11.36
C GLU A 222 -3.65 24.30 11.44
N VAL A 223 -4.02 24.92 10.31
CA VAL A 223 -4.37 26.35 10.27
C VAL A 223 -5.85 26.65 10.10
N PHE A 224 -6.64 25.68 9.63
CA PHE A 224 -8.04 25.90 9.28
C PHE A 224 -8.95 25.78 10.52
N SER A 225 -9.75 26.80 10.81
CA SER A 225 -10.80 26.78 11.85
C SER A 225 -12.12 26.16 11.38
N PHE A 226 -12.17 25.69 10.14
CA PHE A 226 -13.34 25.11 9.50
C PHE A 226 -12.92 23.88 8.71
N LYS A 227 -13.90 23.06 8.34
CA LYS A 227 -13.65 21.81 7.63
C LYS A 227 -13.19 22.15 6.20
N VAL A 228 -12.07 21.56 5.79
CA VAL A 228 -11.53 21.74 4.43
C VAL A 228 -11.15 20.39 3.85
N GLU A 229 -11.07 20.37 2.53
CA GLU A 229 -10.52 19.25 1.78
C GLU A 229 -9.29 19.73 1.03
N ILE A 230 -8.24 18.91 1.08
CA ILE A 230 -6.96 19.19 0.42
C ILE A 230 -6.75 18.10 -0.63
N TYR A 231 -6.62 18.52 -1.87
CA TYR A 231 -6.24 17.66 -2.98
C TYR A 231 -4.80 17.97 -3.38
N THR A 232 -3.95 16.96 -3.37
CA THR A 232 -2.56 17.10 -3.80
C THR A 232 -2.30 16.20 -4.99
N TYR A 233 -1.97 16.82 -6.11
CA TYR A 233 -1.65 16.15 -7.34
C TYR A 233 -0.13 16.05 -7.50
N HIS A 234 0.38 14.83 -7.69
CA HIS A 234 1.78 14.53 -7.91
C HIS A 234 1.95 13.66 -9.16
N HIS A 235 2.60 14.21 -10.19
CA HIS A 235 2.98 13.46 -11.39
C HIS A 235 4.44 13.68 -11.77
N GLY A 236 5.27 12.67 -11.47
CA GLY A 236 6.71 12.70 -11.73
C GLY A 236 7.41 13.88 -11.06
N ASN A 237 8.40 14.46 -11.74
CA ASN A 237 9.09 15.68 -11.31
C ASN A 237 8.49 16.95 -11.94
N VAL A 238 7.41 16.84 -12.72
CA VAL A 238 6.93 17.92 -13.60
C VAL A 238 5.74 18.67 -12.99
N ILE A 239 4.82 17.96 -12.34
CA ILE A 239 3.63 18.58 -11.76
C ILE A 239 3.48 18.13 -10.32
N ASN A 240 3.54 19.10 -9.42
CA ASN A 240 3.20 18.97 -8.02
C ASN A 240 2.31 20.17 -7.74
N THR A 241 1.00 19.97 -7.52
CA THR A 241 0.05 21.06 -7.26
C THR A 241 -0.87 20.69 -6.12
N THR A 242 -1.19 21.66 -5.27
CA THR A 242 -2.08 21.48 -4.12
C THR A 242 -3.25 22.42 -4.25
N PHE A 243 -4.46 21.86 -4.16
CA PHE A 243 -5.71 22.60 -4.07
C PHE A 243 -6.31 22.42 -2.69
N VAL A 244 -7.03 23.44 -2.24
CA VAL A 244 -7.79 23.42 -1.00
C VAL A 244 -9.13 24.09 -1.21
N TRP A 245 -10.19 23.56 -0.63
CA TRP A 245 -11.49 24.21 -0.61
C TRP A 245 -12.21 23.98 0.71
N LYS A 246 -13.07 24.92 1.05
CA LYS A 246 -13.94 24.83 2.22
C LYS A 246 -15.10 23.88 1.92
N ILE A 247 -15.37 22.93 2.81
CA ILE A 247 -16.44 21.95 2.64
C ILE A 247 -17.54 22.11 3.68
N ASP A 248 -18.75 21.67 3.35
CA ASP A 248 -19.90 21.76 4.25
C ASP A 248 -19.63 20.94 5.53
N PRO A 249 -19.80 21.53 6.73
CA PRO A 249 -19.55 20.85 8.00
C PRO A 249 -20.40 19.60 8.22
N ASN A 250 -21.56 19.48 7.56
CA ASN A 250 -22.51 18.38 7.73
C ASN A 250 -22.26 17.19 6.79
N VAL A 251 -21.31 17.30 5.85
CA VAL A 251 -21.02 16.21 4.90
C VAL A 251 -20.19 15.14 5.59
N GLU A 252 -20.71 13.91 5.64
CA GLU A 252 -20.00 12.74 6.17
C GLU A 252 -18.90 12.27 5.19
N GLU A 253 -17.75 11.85 5.73
CA GLU A 253 -16.57 11.43 4.95
C GLU A 253 -16.89 10.31 3.94
N SER A 254 -17.88 9.47 4.23
CA SER A 254 -18.38 8.37 3.39
C SER A 254 -19.10 8.85 2.12
N THR A 255 -19.69 10.05 2.12
CA THR A 255 -20.52 10.56 1.00
C THR A 255 -19.75 11.36 -0.05
N LEU A 256 -18.47 11.66 0.21
CA LEU A 256 -17.64 12.49 -0.68
C LEU A 256 -16.95 11.71 -1.80
N PHE A 257 -16.66 10.43 -1.55
CA PHE A 257 -16.07 9.56 -2.57
C PHE A 257 -17.00 9.32 -3.76
N GLU A 258 -18.33 9.49 -3.62
CA GLU A 258 -19.27 9.23 -4.72
C GLU A 258 -19.44 10.43 -5.67
N LYS A 259 -19.11 11.67 -5.26
CA LYS A 259 -19.41 12.88 -6.04
C LYS A 259 -18.32 13.33 -7.03
N ASN A 260 -17.08 12.86 -6.87
CA ASN A 260 -15.95 13.35 -7.68
C ASN A 260 -15.56 12.40 -8.84
N TYR A 261 -16.35 11.37 -9.13
CA TYR A 261 -16.18 10.47 -10.29
C TYR A 261 -17.14 10.78 -11.45
N GLU A 262 -17.91 11.87 -11.37
CA GLU A 262 -18.64 12.44 -12.50
C GLU A 262 -17.92 13.72 -12.97
N ILE A 263 -16.76 13.58 -13.61
CA ILE A 263 -16.17 14.60 -14.49
C ILE A 263 -15.79 13.94 -15.82
#